data_AF-A0A662J686-F1
#
_entry.id   AF-A0A662J686-F1
#
_cell.length_a   1.000
_cell.length_b   1.000
_cell.length_c   1.000
_cell.angle_alpha   90.00
_cell.angle_beta   90.00
_cell.angle_gamma   90.00
#
_symmetry.space_group_name_H-M   'P 1'
#
loop_
_entity.id
_entity.type
_entity.pdbx_description
1 polymer ?
#
loop_
_entity_poly.entity_id
_entity_poly.type
_entity_poly.pdbx_seq_one_letter_code
_entity_poly.pdbx_strand_id
1 'polypeptide(L)' 'MRERVEERIGELSSDPLPRGVAKLFGLKDAYRVRVGDYRILYRVYWKERMVVVFRIAPRKRVYREL' A
#
# COMPACT_ATOMS: atom_id res chain seq x y z
N MET A 1 1.05 -12.53 10.78
CA MET A 1 0.58 -11.94 9.50
C MET A 1 -0.10 -10.59 9.73
N ARG A 2 -1.14 -10.54 10.57
CA ARG A 2 -1.83 -9.29 10.97
C ARG A 2 -0.87 -8.23 11.51
N GLU A 3 -0.03 -8.60 12.47
CA GLU A 3 0.98 -7.71 13.07
C GLU A 3 1.92 -7.08 12.04
N ARG A 4 2.47 -7.86 11.11
CA ARG A 4 3.37 -7.36 10.04
C ARG A 4 2.69 -6.37 9.10
N VAL A 5 1.38 -6.50 8.92
CA VAL A 5 0.59 -5.56 8.11
C VAL A 5 0.33 -4.28 8.89
N GLU A 6 -0.02 -4.39 10.17
CA GLU A 6 -0.25 -3.24 11.06
C GLU A 6 1.03 -2.42 11.22
N GLU A 7 2.16 -3.07 11.48
CA GLU A 7 3.48 -2.43 11.54
C GLU A 7 3.78 -1.68 10.24
N ARG A 8 3.57 -2.32 9.09
CA ARG A 8 3.79 -1.69 7.79
C ARG A 8 2.85 -0.50 7.55
N ILE A 9 1.58 -0.59 7.94
CA ILE A 9 0.64 0.53 7.82
C ILE A 9 1.07 1.67 8.75
N GLY A 10 1.56 1.36 9.94
CA GLY A 10 2.18 2.31 10.87
C GLY A 10 3.34 3.07 10.20
N GLU A 11 4.28 2.36 9.56
CA GLU A 11 5.36 2.98 8.79
C GLU A 11 4.84 3.96 7.74
N LEU A 12 3.81 3.57 6.99
CA LEU A 12 3.23 4.39 5.91
C LEU A 12 2.66 5.73 6.42
N SER A 13 2.29 5.83 7.69
CA SER A 13 1.81 7.09 8.27
C SER A 13 2.92 8.12 8.44
N SER A 14 4.16 7.67 8.68
CA SER A 14 5.32 8.53 8.94
C SER A 14 6.14 8.78 7.68
N ASP A 15 6.32 7.74 6.87
CA ASP A 15 6.90 7.81 5.54
C ASP A 15 5.91 7.14 4.57
N PRO A 16 5.19 7.90 3.73
CA PRO A 16 4.25 7.33 2.77
C PRO A 16 4.95 6.58 1.62
N LEU A 17 6.25 6.78 1.39
CA LEU A 17 6.99 6.19 0.26
C LEU A 17 8.28 5.47 0.72
N PRO A 18 8.20 4.50 1.64
CA PRO A 18 9.37 3.79 2.13
C PRO A 18 9.97 2.91 1.05
N ARG A 19 11.20 2.43 1.30
CA ARG A 19 11.90 1.54 0.37
C ARG A 19 11.05 0.31 0.04
N GLY A 20 11.00 -0.04 -1.25
CA GLY A 20 10.25 -1.19 -1.76
C GLY A 20 8.80 -0.90 -2.14
N VAL A 21 8.38 0.36 -2.09
CA VAL A 21 7.14 0.83 -2.70
C VAL A 21 7.29 0.90 -4.23
N ALA A 22 6.22 0.54 -4.94
CA ALA A 22 6.10 0.76 -6.38
C ALA A 22 4.81 1.52 -6.70
N LYS A 23 4.87 2.47 -7.62
CA LYS A 23 3.69 3.18 -8.11
C LYS A 23 2.80 2.25 -8.92
N LEU A 24 1.48 2.39 -8.77
CA LEU A 24 0.51 1.70 -9.61
C LEU A 24 0.35 2.46 -10.93
N PHE A 25 0.49 1.75 -12.04
CA PHE A 25 0.32 2.33 -13.36
C PHE A 25 -1.11 2.81 -13.58
N GLY A 26 -1.29 3.94 -14.25
CA GLY A 26 -2.60 4.51 -14.58
C GLY A 26 -3.36 5.14 -13.41
N LEU A 27 -2.84 5.06 -12.18
CA LEU A 27 -3.48 5.63 -11.00
C LEU A 27 -2.64 6.76 -10.41
N LYS A 28 -3.29 7.91 -10.17
CA LYS A 28 -2.67 9.07 -9.53
C LYS A 28 -2.42 8.78 -8.05
N ASP A 29 -1.22 9.09 -7.59
CA ASP A 29 -0.77 8.98 -6.19
C ASP A 29 -1.13 7.65 -5.52
N ALA A 30 -1.13 6.58 -6.30
CA ALA A 30 -1.47 5.24 -5.85
C ALA A 30 -0.25 4.31 -5.95
N TYR A 31 -0.09 3.47 -4.94
CA TYR A 31 1.13 2.73 -4.70
C TYR A 31 0.81 1.32 -4.19
N ARG A 32 1.80 0.44 -4.28
CA ARG A 32 1.80 -0.88 -3.68
C ARG A 32 3.06 -1.11 -2.86
N VAL A 33 2.91 -1.80 -1.74
CA VAL A 33 4.04 -2.30 -0.94
C VAL A 33 3.85 -3.77 -0.60
N ARG A 34 4.95 -4.53 -0.57
CA ARG A 34 4.95 -5.94 -0.24
C ARG A 34 5.09 -6.14 1.28
N VAL A 35 4.26 -7.02 1.83
CA VAL A 35 4.35 -7.50 3.21
C VAL A 35 4.22 -9.02 3.18
N GLY A 36 5.34 -9.73 3.25
CA GLY A 36 5.38 -11.19 3.08
C GLY A 36 4.75 -11.62 1.75
N ASP A 37 3.66 -12.39 1.83
CA ASP A 37 2.91 -12.92 0.69
C ASP A 37 1.73 -12.04 0.24
N TYR A 38 1.57 -10.87 0.84
CA TYR A 38 0.48 -9.95 0.54
C TYR A 38 1.02 -8.64 -0.05
N ARG A 39 0.13 -7.92 -0.73
CA ARG A 39 0.36 -6.55 -1.14
C ARG A 39 -0.67 -5.64 -0.47
N ILE A 40 -0.19 -4.51 0.01
CA ILE A 40 -1.01 -3.39 0.46
C ILE A 40 -1.03 -2.41 -0.70
N LEU A 41 -2.22 -2.01 -1.13
CA LEU A 41 -2.45 -0.98 -2.13
C LEU A 41 -3.06 0.22 -1.41
N TYR A 42 -2.46 1.38 -1.65
CA TYR A 42 -2.84 2.60 -0.94
C TYR A 42 -2.71 3.82 -1.85
N ARG A 43 -3.36 4.91 -1.45
CA ARG A 43 -3.19 6.24 -2.04
C ARG A 43 -2.62 7.20 -1.01
N VAL A 44 -1.82 8.15 -1.48
CA VAL A 44 -1.29 9.26 -0.68
C VAL A 44 -2.00 10.54 -1.10
N TYR A 45 -2.71 11.15 -0.17
CA TYR A 45 -3.38 12.43 -0.31
C TYR A 45 -2.49 13.50 0.31
N TRP A 46 -1.61 14.09 -0.51
CA TRP A 46 -0.54 14.98 -0.05
C TRP A 46 -1.05 16.25 0.64
N LYS A 47 -2.16 16.83 0.15
CA LYS A 47 -2.73 18.05 0.72
C LYS A 47 -3.35 17.78 2.09
N GLU A 48 -3.99 16.62 2.22
CA GLU A 48 -4.71 16.16 3.39
C GLU A 48 -3.81 15.43 4.40
N ARG A 49 -2.54 15.20 4.05
CA ARG A 49 -1.57 14.40 4.82
C ARG A 49 -2.13 13.03 5.23
N MET A 50 -2.84 12.39 4.29
CA MET A 50 -3.60 11.18 4.55
C MET A 50 -3.14 10.03 3.66
N VAL A 51 -3.02 8.84 4.25
CA VAL A 51 -2.78 7.59 3.52
C VAL A 51 -4.04 6.73 3.61
N VAL A 52 -4.59 6.33 2.45
CA VAL A 52 -5.78 5.49 2.38
C VAL A 52 -5.41 4.13 1.82
N VAL A 53 -5.47 3.10 2.66
CA VAL A 53 -5.33 1.70 2.24
C VAL A 53 -6.67 1.23 1.70
N PHE A 54 -6.76 0.94 0.41
CA PHE A 54 -8.01 0.51 -0.23
C PHE A 54 -8.05 -0.98 -0.56
N ARG A 55 -6.90 -1.69 -0.54
CA ARG A 55 -6.87 -3.14 -0.73
C ARG A 55 -5.67 -3.78 -0.06
N ILE A 56 -5.91 -4.89 0.64
CA ILE A 56 -4.86 -5.81 1.11
C ILE A 56 -5.20 -7.18 0.53
N ALA A 57 -4.32 -7.73 -0.30
CA ALA A 57 -4.63 -8.99 -0.98
C ALA A 57 -3.38 -9.89 -1.18
N PRO A 58 -3.57 -11.23 -1.22
CA PRO A 58 -2.50 -12.16 -1.50
C PRO A 58 -1.88 -11.95 -2.88
N ARG A 59 -0.58 -12.25 -3.01
CA ARG A 59 0.22 -12.05 -4.23
C ARG A 59 -0.46 -12.57 -5.51
N LYS A 60 -1.19 -13.69 -5.42
CA LYS A 60 -1.84 -14.39 -6.54
C LYS A 60 -3.21 -13.79 -6.96
N ARG A 61 -3.79 -12.86 -6.19
CA ARG A 61 -5.17 -12.37 -6.40
C ARG A 61 -5.31 -10.84 -6.57
N VAL A 62 -4.24 -10.08 -6.34
CA VAL A 62 -4.28 -8.60 -6.30
C VAL A 62 -4.77 -7.92 -7.59
N TYR A 63 -4.57 -8.53 -8.77
CA TYR A 63 -4.90 -7.90 -10.07
C TYR A 63 -6.18 -8.41 -10.72
N ARG A 64 -6.92 -9.31 -10.08
CA ARG A 64 -8.06 -9.96 -10.76
C ARG A 64 -9.31 -9.06 -10.88
N GLU A 65 -9.31 -7.90 -10.22
CA GLU A 65 -10.46 -6.98 -10.10
C GLU A 65 -9.98 -5.52 -9.94
N LEU A 66 -8.95 -5.10 -10.68
CA LEU A 66 -8.51 -3.69 -10.74
C LEU A 66 -8.82 -3.10 -12.11
#